data_AF-A0A844MKR8-F1
#
_entry.id   AF-A0A844MKR8-F1
#
_cell.length_a   1.000
_cell.length_b   1.000
_cell.length_c   1.000
_cell.angle_alpha   90.00
_cell.angle_beta   90.00
_cell.angle_gamma   90.00
#
_symmetry.space_group_name_H-M   'P 1'
#
loop_
_entity.id
_entity.type
_entity.pdbx_description
1 polymer ?
#
loop_
_entity_poly.entity_id
_entity_poly.type
_entity_poly.pdbx_seq_one_letter_code
_entity_poly.pdbx_strand_id
1 'polypeptide(L)'
;METLKKTKNLIVVEKVLPDRSGFIVNAPPGVSQEKIGFTDSIIDTDGKQRRNLLVTANLQNKWRFSFSLQLVKHYLSKKGIEPDNVIDDPYSIRFASTKIRRIHPNSGGYVRADTGGSQILINFRNRQNPFNIVSLDDIYKGTVESDRISGKIVLIGMMTSSVKDYANSSATNIENPALNYGVEMQAHMVSQITSAVLDGRPMLNVWSDVWEYVWIVAWGILGISLGRIIHSPWKILLLVLFASFCLIGICYGLLVIGWWIPVVPAFLALVLNGSVLASFERYDEALRSRIKDRQLVIDHIFDTIHSQPLQTLSITLRKIQSKEGLAPQQFLSEMQQLNQELRSVYELVKKEALTEVSSLHLGKEQQLNLQQPLHEILHEIYNEVVDRDYPCFKTVKIKVVKFEQMDERKLTLEHKRSLCRFLEEALHNVGKYAQGTTKLEVICIQESGVNTIRVVDNGSGINAIANISYAGFGTQQAQNLAKQLGGQFERFPNSPKGIVCQITWSPAKLWSWRF
;
A
#
# COMPACT_ATOMS: atom_id res chain seq x y z
N MET A 1 -62.16 -11.77 -31.30
CA MET A 1 -61.59 -12.77 -30.37
C MET A 1 -61.36 -14.14 -30.99
N GLU A 2 -62.19 -14.61 -31.93
CA GLU A 2 -61.94 -15.89 -32.64
C GLU A 2 -60.57 -15.96 -33.32
N THR A 3 -60.10 -14.86 -33.91
CA THR A 3 -58.78 -14.79 -34.57
C THR A 3 -57.64 -15.12 -33.61
N LEU A 4 -57.67 -14.57 -32.38
CA LEU A 4 -56.64 -14.84 -31.36
C LEU A 4 -56.61 -16.32 -30.96
N LYS A 5 -57.79 -16.96 -30.89
CA LYS A 5 -57.91 -18.39 -30.57
C LYS A 5 -57.40 -19.27 -31.71
N LYS A 6 -57.72 -18.91 -32.96
CA LYS A 6 -57.37 -19.67 -34.17
C LYS A 6 -55.89 -19.56 -34.55
N THR A 7 -55.22 -18.44 -34.25
CA THR A 7 -53.80 -18.26 -34.57
C THR A 7 -52.91 -19.13 -33.67
N LYS A 8 -52.22 -20.12 -34.27
CA LYS A 8 -51.42 -21.10 -33.53
C LYS A 8 -50.14 -20.51 -32.92
N ASN A 9 -49.52 -19.54 -33.58
CA ASN A 9 -48.21 -18.99 -33.23
C ASN A 9 -48.28 -17.63 -32.52
N LEU A 10 -49.45 -17.25 -32.02
CA LEU A 10 -49.64 -15.99 -31.31
C LEU A 10 -49.57 -16.21 -29.81
N ILE A 11 -48.71 -15.43 -29.15
CA ILE A 11 -48.62 -15.33 -27.70
C ILE A 11 -49.13 -13.94 -27.31
N VAL A 12 -50.07 -13.89 -26.37
CA VAL A 12 -50.66 -12.65 -25.87
C VAL A 12 -50.06 -12.27 -24.52
N VAL A 13 -50.16 -10.99 -24.19
CA VAL A 13 -49.56 -10.43 -22.97
C VAL A 13 -50.59 -10.29 -21.85
N GLU A 14 -50.12 -10.38 -20.61
CA GLU A 14 -50.83 -9.98 -19.40
C GLU A 14 -49.90 -9.17 -18.48
N LYS A 15 -50.46 -8.52 -17.47
CA LYS A 15 -49.72 -7.89 -16.38
C LYS A 15 -50.20 -8.49 -15.07
N VAL A 16 -49.32 -9.20 -14.38
CA VAL A 16 -49.68 -10.07 -13.23
C VAL A 16 -49.27 -9.49 -11.89
N LEU A 17 -48.30 -8.57 -11.87
CA LEU A 17 -47.92 -7.83 -10.69
C LEU A 17 -48.63 -6.47 -10.72
N PRO A 18 -49.25 -6.07 -9.60
CA PRO A 18 -49.85 -4.74 -9.51
C PRO A 18 -48.74 -3.68 -9.62
N ASP A 19 -48.96 -2.65 -10.42
CA ASP A 19 -48.11 -1.46 -10.32
C ASP A 19 -48.43 -0.61 -9.08
N ARG A 20 -47.81 0.56 -8.97
CA ARG A 20 -48.02 1.50 -7.87
C ARG A 20 -49.47 1.93 -7.69
N SER A 21 -50.31 1.81 -8.73
CA SER A 21 -51.74 2.12 -8.67
C SER A 21 -52.61 0.88 -8.40
N GLY A 22 -52.01 -0.30 -8.25
CA GLY A 22 -52.72 -1.57 -8.13
C GLY A 22 -53.21 -2.13 -9.47
N PHE A 23 -52.81 -1.53 -10.60
CA PHE A 23 -53.34 -1.87 -11.91
C PHE A 23 -52.71 -3.16 -12.45
N ILE A 24 -53.58 -4.10 -12.83
CA ILE A 24 -53.25 -5.36 -13.50
C ILE A 24 -54.01 -5.44 -14.82
N VAL A 25 -53.50 -6.22 -15.77
CA VAL A 25 -54.12 -6.43 -17.08
C VAL A 25 -54.29 -7.92 -17.29
N ASN A 26 -55.53 -8.39 -17.27
CA ASN A 26 -55.84 -9.79 -17.54
C ASN A 26 -55.61 -10.14 -19.02
N ALA A 27 -55.14 -11.34 -19.28
CA ALA A 27 -55.06 -11.87 -20.64
C ALA A 27 -56.44 -11.90 -21.33
N PRO A 28 -56.49 -11.76 -22.66
CA PRO A 28 -57.72 -11.94 -23.44
C PRO A 28 -58.42 -13.27 -23.13
N PRO A 29 -59.76 -13.28 -22.93
CA PRO A 29 -60.46 -14.47 -22.49
C PRO A 29 -60.44 -15.59 -23.54
N GLY A 30 -60.29 -16.83 -23.05
CA GLY A 30 -60.32 -18.04 -23.86
C GLY A 30 -59.04 -18.34 -24.66
N VAL A 31 -57.91 -17.72 -24.29
CA VAL A 31 -56.57 -18.10 -24.73
C VAL A 31 -55.98 -19.11 -23.72
N SER A 32 -55.29 -20.15 -24.20
CA SER A 32 -54.65 -21.14 -23.32
C SER A 32 -53.45 -20.53 -22.58
N GLN A 33 -53.14 -21.04 -21.39
CA GLN A 33 -52.06 -20.53 -20.55
C GLN A 33 -50.66 -20.61 -21.20
N GLU A 34 -50.44 -21.58 -22.08
CA GLU A 34 -49.21 -21.72 -22.86
C GLU A 34 -48.99 -20.57 -23.85
N LYS A 35 -50.07 -19.90 -24.26
CA LYS A 35 -50.06 -18.76 -25.18
C LYS A 35 -50.18 -17.41 -24.47
N ILE A 36 -50.03 -17.40 -23.15
CA ILE A 36 -50.07 -16.19 -22.33
C ILE A 36 -48.71 -16.01 -21.66
N GLY A 37 -48.17 -14.80 -21.71
CA GLY A 37 -46.97 -14.46 -20.95
C GLY A 37 -47.03 -13.04 -20.39
N PHE A 38 -46.51 -12.85 -19.19
CA PHE A 38 -46.57 -11.55 -18.52
C PHE A 38 -45.47 -10.58 -18.99
N THR A 39 -45.72 -9.27 -18.97
CA THR A 39 -44.73 -8.23 -19.38
C THR A 39 -44.16 -7.43 -18.20
N ASP A 40 -44.50 -7.78 -16.97
CA ASP A 40 -43.98 -7.19 -15.74
C ASP A 40 -42.44 -7.13 -15.72
N SER A 41 -41.93 -5.99 -15.28
CA SER A 41 -40.50 -5.74 -15.11
C SER A 41 -40.18 -5.36 -13.67
N ILE A 42 -38.97 -5.71 -13.24
CA ILE A 42 -38.43 -5.27 -11.96
C ILE A 42 -37.49 -4.09 -12.22
N ILE A 43 -37.77 -2.98 -11.54
CA ILE A 43 -36.94 -1.77 -11.58
C ILE A 43 -35.99 -1.79 -10.39
N ASP A 44 -34.71 -1.53 -10.64
CA ASP A 44 -33.70 -1.41 -9.60
C ASP A 44 -33.94 -0.17 -8.72
N THR A 45 -33.30 -0.13 -7.56
CA THR A 45 -33.42 0.99 -6.60
C THR A 45 -33.03 2.34 -7.19
N ASP A 46 -32.17 2.36 -8.21
CA ASP A 46 -31.76 3.56 -8.95
C ASP A 46 -32.68 3.91 -10.13
N GLY A 47 -33.84 3.27 -10.24
CA GLY A 47 -34.86 3.55 -11.26
C GLY A 47 -34.58 2.91 -12.63
N LYS A 48 -33.58 2.03 -12.74
CA LYS A 48 -33.19 1.40 -14.00
C LYS A 48 -33.64 -0.04 -14.11
N GLN A 49 -33.99 -0.48 -15.30
CA GLN A 49 -34.35 -1.85 -15.61
C GLN A 49 -33.14 -2.61 -16.17
N ARG A 50 -32.50 -3.41 -15.31
CA ARG A 50 -31.36 -4.27 -15.69
C ARG A 50 -31.64 -5.76 -15.51
N ARG A 51 -32.84 -6.09 -15.02
CA ARG A 51 -33.27 -7.46 -14.69
C ARG A 51 -34.47 -7.86 -15.54
N ASN A 52 -34.46 -9.13 -15.95
CA ASN A 52 -35.57 -9.78 -16.64
C ASN A 52 -36.22 -10.79 -15.68
N LEU A 53 -37.50 -10.60 -15.38
CA LEU A 53 -38.30 -11.53 -14.60
C LEU A 53 -38.85 -12.60 -15.55
N LEU A 54 -38.40 -13.84 -15.38
CA LEU A 54 -38.77 -14.98 -16.22
C LEU A 54 -40.01 -15.71 -15.70
N VAL A 55 -40.11 -15.84 -14.39
CA VAL A 55 -41.17 -16.61 -13.73
C VAL A 55 -41.57 -15.89 -12.44
N THR A 56 -42.86 -15.72 -12.21
CA THR A 56 -43.37 -15.19 -10.92
C THR A 56 -44.73 -15.77 -10.60
N ALA A 57 -45.13 -15.70 -9.33
CA ALA A 57 -46.48 -16.06 -8.92
C ALA A 57 -47.40 -14.83 -9.08
N ASN A 58 -48.60 -15.04 -9.60
CA ASN A 58 -49.62 -14.01 -9.63
C ASN A 58 -50.31 -13.84 -8.25
N LEU A 59 -51.28 -12.93 -8.14
CA LEU A 59 -52.04 -12.69 -6.90
C LEU A 59 -52.80 -13.92 -6.36
N GLN A 60 -53.02 -14.96 -7.19
CA GLN A 60 -53.64 -16.22 -6.78
C GLN A 60 -52.60 -17.33 -6.52
N ASN A 61 -51.33 -16.98 -6.33
CA ASN A 61 -50.21 -17.90 -6.13
C ASN A 61 -50.01 -18.92 -7.26
N LYS A 62 -50.46 -18.60 -8.48
CA LYS A 62 -50.21 -19.43 -9.66
C LYS A 62 -48.97 -18.93 -10.38
N TRP A 63 -48.05 -19.85 -10.67
CA TRP A 63 -46.86 -19.55 -11.46
C TRP A 63 -47.24 -19.13 -12.88
N ARG A 64 -46.60 -18.04 -13.33
CA ARG A 64 -46.73 -17.47 -14.65
C ARG A 64 -45.34 -17.36 -15.28
N PHE A 65 -45.30 -17.49 -16.59
CA PHE A 65 -44.09 -17.29 -17.39
C PHE A 65 -44.13 -15.93 -18.06
N SER A 66 -42.97 -15.30 -18.20
CA SER A 66 -42.88 -14.02 -18.89
C SER A 66 -43.15 -14.18 -20.38
N PHE A 67 -43.58 -13.11 -21.01
CA PHE A 67 -43.78 -13.04 -22.44
C PHE A 67 -42.51 -13.40 -23.22
N SER A 68 -41.36 -12.89 -22.77
CA SER A 68 -40.06 -13.21 -23.37
C SER A 68 -39.73 -14.70 -23.27
N LEU A 69 -39.97 -15.32 -22.10
CA LEU A 69 -39.72 -16.76 -21.93
C LEU A 69 -40.69 -17.62 -22.76
N GLN A 70 -41.97 -17.27 -22.84
CA GLN A 70 -42.95 -18.04 -23.61
C GLN A 70 -42.64 -18.02 -25.10
N LEU A 71 -42.22 -16.87 -25.65
CA LEU A 71 -41.76 -16.76 -27.04
C LEU A 71 -40.55 -17.64 -27.31
N VAL A 72 -39.56 -17.60 -26.41
CA VAL A 72 -38.35 -18.43 -26.50
C VAL A 72 -38.71 -19.91 -26.48
N LYS A 73 -39.53 -20.34 -25.51
CA LYS A 73 -39.97 -21.74 -25.39
C LYS A 73 -40.67 -22.22 -26.65
N HIS A 74 -41.62 -21.43 -27.16
CA HIS A 74 -42.37 -21.78 -28.38
C HIS A 74 -41.49 -21.82 -29.62
N TYR A 75 -40.51 -20.91 -29.73
CA TYR A 75 -39.60 -20.88 -30.87
C TYR A 75 -38.59 -22.03 -30.85
N LEU A 76 -38.03 -22.34 -29.67
CA LEU A 76 -37.03 -23.38 -29.49
C LEU A 76 -37.63 -24.80 -29.55
N SER A 77 -38.86 -25.00 -29.08
CA SER A 77 -39.56 -26.29 -29.22
C SER A 77 -39.75 -26.69 -30.68
N LYS A 78 -40.01 -25.73 -31.57
CA LYS A 78 -40.04 -25.96 -33.03
C LYS A 78 -38.70 -26.38 -33.63
N LYS A 79 -37.60 -26.16 -32.90
CA LYS A 79 -36.25 -26.63 -33.22
C LYS A 79 -35.86 -27.89 -32.44
N GLY A 80 -36.79 -28.51 -31.71
CA GLY A 80 -36.54 -29.71 -30.91
C GLY A 80 -35.79 -29.45 -29.59
N ILE A 81 -35.76 -28.19 -29.12
CA ILE A 81 -35.09 -27.81 -27.88
C ILE A 81 -36.15 -27.43 -26.85
N GLU A 82 -36.40 -28.33 -25.90
CA GLU A 82 -37.33 -28.11 -24.79
C GLU A 82 -36.64 -27.50 -23.57
N PRO A 83 -37.35 -26.68 -22.76
CA PRO A 83 -36.86 -26.20 -21.48
C PRO A 83 -36.83 -27.33 -20.45
N ASP A 84 -35.81 -27.29 -19.59
CA ASP A 84 -35.66 -28.14 -18.43
C ASP A 84 -35.13 -27.32 -17.25
N ASN A 85 -35.09 -27.90 -16.05
CA ASN A 85 -34.50 -27.25 -14.89
C ASN A 85 -32.99 -27.52 -14.83
N VAL A 86 -32.25 -26.62 -14.17
CA VAL A 86 -30.86 -26.87 -13.84
C VAL A 86 -30.79 -27.86 -12.67
N ILE A 87 -29.92 -28.87 -12.74
CA ILE A 87 -29.80 -29.97 -11.75
C ILE A 87 -29.60 -29.45 -10.31
N ASP A 88 -28.76 -28.43 -10.15
CA ASP A 88 -28.40 -27.82 -8.86
C ASP A 88 -29.30 -26.64 -8.45
N ASP A 89 -30.23 -26.20 -9.30
CA ASP A 89 -31.17 -25.12 -9.00
C ASP A 89 -32.50 -25.30 -9.75
N PRO A 90 -33.56 -25.81 -9.08
CA PRO A 90 -34.84 -26.10 -9.72
C PRO A 90 -35.60 -24.85 -10.18
N TYR A 91 -35.16 -23.65 -9.77
CA TYR A 91 -35.74 -22.37 -10.18
C TYR A 91 -35.00 -21.71 -11.34
N SER A 92 -33.85 -22.28 -11.74
CA SER A 92 -33.10 -21.89 -12.93
C SER A 92 -33.50 -22.76 -14.12
N ILE A 93 -33.52 -22.14 -15.30
CA ILE A 93 -33.97 -22.77 -16.54
C ILE A 93 -32.76 -23.19 -17.36
N ARG A 94 -32.86 -24.32 -18.06
CA ARG A 94 -31.87 -24.83 -19.00
C ARG A 94 -32.54 -25.08 -20.34
N PHE A 95 -31.86 -24.72 -21.41
CA PHE A 95 -32.20 -25.13 -22.78
C PHE A 95 -30.98 -25.83 -23.37
N ALA A 96 -31.11 -27.13 -23.68
CA ALA A 96 -29.98 -27.97 -24.07
C ALA A 96 -28.78 -27.83 -23.09
N SER A 97 -27.63 -27.32 -23.54
CA SER A 97 -26.45 -27.07 -22.69
C SER A 97 -26.45 -25.69 -22.01
N THR A 98 -27.29 -24.76 -22.43
CA THR A 98 -27.28 -23.37 -21.95
C THR A 98 -28.05 -23.24 -20.65
N LYS A 99 -27.35 -22.87 -19.57
CA LYS A 99 -27.92 -22.64 -18.23
C LYS A 99 -28.27 -21.16 -18.05
N ILE A 100 -29.53 -20.88 -17.75
CA ILE A 100 -30.07 -19.56 -17.41
C ILE A 100 -30.20 -19.49 -15.89
N ARG A 101 -29.11 -19.08 -15.24
CA ARG A 101 -29.05 -18.99 -13.78
C ARG A 101 -29.76 -17.75 -13.28
N ARG A 102 -30.58 -17.93 -12.23
CA ARG A 102 -31.21 -16.81 -11.55
C ARG A 102 -30.20 -15.99 -10.73
N ILE A 103 -30.54 -14.74 -10.48
CA ILE A 103 -29.82 -13.91 -9.51
C ILE A 103 -30.26 -14.24 -8.08
N HIS A 104 -29.35 -14.00 -7.14
CA HIS A 104 -29.56 -14.07 -5.70
C HIS A 104 -29.48 -12.67 -5.08
N PRO A 105 -29.95 -12.47 -3.83
CA PRO A 105 -30.02 -11.15 -3.21
C PRO A 105 -28.70 -10.36 -3.20
N ASN A 106 -27.56 -11.06 -3.18
CA ASN A 106 -26.22 -10.48 -3.12
C ASN A 106 -25.39 -10.77 -4.39
N SER A 107 -26.02 -11.10 -5.52
CA SER A 107 -25.30 -11.38 -6.76
C SER A 107 -24.59 -10.14 -7.30
N GLY A 108 -23.26 -10.19 -7.44
CA GLY A 108 -22.46 -9.10 -7.99
C GLY A 108 -22.62 -7.80 -7.21
N GLY A 109 -23.04 -6.72 -7.86
CA GLY A 109 -23.24 -5.41 -7.21
C GLY A 109 -24.54 -5.26 -6.41
N TYR A 110 -25.42 -6.26 -6.40
CA TYR A 110 -26.66 -6.20 -5.64
C TYR A 110 -26.42 -6.49 -4.15
N VAL A 111 -27.16 -5.82 -3.27
CA VAL A 111 -27.11 -6.03 -1.81
C VAL A 111 -28.52 -6.18 -1.29
N ARG A 112 -28.88 -7.37 -0.80
CA ARG A 112 -30.23 -7.70 -0.31
C ARG A 112 -31.33 -7.30 -1.30
N ALA A 113 -31.09 -7.50 -2.59
CA ALA A 113 -32.07 -7.19 -3.63
C ALA A 113 -33.29 -8.11 -3.54
N ASP A 114 -34.45 -7.60 -3.94
CA ASP A 114 -35.64 -8.43 -4.15
C ASP A 114 -35.42 -9.34 -5.36
N THR A 115 -35.17 -10.62 -5.08
CA THR A 115 -35.04 -11.69 -6.08
C THR A 115 -36.24 -12.63 -6.06
N GLY A 116 -37.44 -12.11 -5.78
CA GLY A 116 -38.69 -12.85 -5.92
C GLY A 116 -38.89 -13.39 -7.34
N GLY A 117 -39.40 -14.62 -7.45
CA GLY A 117 -39.49 -15.32 -8.73
C GLY A 117 -38.13 -15.73 -9.29
N SER A 118 -38.09 -16.03 -10.59
CA SER A 118 -36.85 -16.33 -11.31
C SER A 118 -36.47 -15.11 -12.13
N GLN A 119 -35.38 -14.44 -11.74
CA GLN A 119 -34.88 -13.21 -12.35
C GLN A 119 -33.47 -13.41 -12.89
N ILE A 120 -33.14 -12.81 -14.03
CA ILE A 120 -31.80 -12.84 -14.63
C ILE A 120 -31.31 -11.44 -14.98
N LEU A 121 -29.99 -11.25 -15.11
CA LEU A 121 -29.41 -10.02 -15.63
C LEU A 121 -29.64 -9.91 -17.14
N ILE A 122 -29.92 -8.69 -17.60
CA ILE A 122 -30.07 -8.40 -19.03
C ILE A 122 -28.71 -8.10 -19.64
N ASN A 123 -28.33 -8.89 -20.65
CA ASN A 123 -27.20 -8.62 -21.54
C ASN A 123 -27.70 -7.89 -22.80
N PHE A 124 -27.73 -6.55 -22.75
CA PHE A 124 -28.20 -5.73 -23.87
C PHE A 124 -27.32 -5.90 -25.11
N ARG A 125 -27.91 -5.72 -26.30
CA ARG A 125 -27.11 -5.71 -27.55
C ARG A 125 -26.43 -4.35 -27.66
N ASN A 126 -25.12 -4.35 -27.85
CA ASN A 126 -24.32 -3.14 -28.00
C ASN A 126 -24.26 -2.68 -29.47
N ARG A 127 -25.40 -2.30 -30.04
CA ARG A 127 -25.51 -1.69 -31.38
C ARG A 127 -26.60 -0.61 -31.32
N GLN A 128 -26.41 0.49 -32.04
CA GLN A 128 -27.37 1.61 -32.10
C GLN A 128 -28.76 1.17 -32.56
N ASN A 129 -28.83 0.29 -33.56
CA ASN A 129 -30.07 -0.32 -34.04
C ASN A 129 -29.95 -1.85 -33.97
N PRO A 130 -30.26 -2.46 -32.81
CA PRO A 130 -30.03 -3.90 -32.59
C PRO A 130 -31.09 -4.80 -33.24
N PHE A 131 -32.25 -4.25 -33.62
CA PHE A 131 -33.38 -5.00 -34.15
C PHE A 131 -33.91 -4.40 -35.46
N ASN A 132 -34.48 -5.25 -36.31
CA ASN A 132 -35.16 -4.83 -37.52
C ASN A 132 -36.58 -4.37 -37.17
N ILE A 133 -36.86 -3.08 -37.38
CA ILE A 133 -38.18 -2.50 -37.13
C ILE A 133 -38.93 -2.42 -38.47
N VAL A 134 -40.22 -2.76 -38.42
CA VAL A 134 -41.16 -2.69 -39.54
C VAL A 134 -42.43 -2.03 -39.04
N SER A 135 -42.93 -1.01 -39.74
CA SER A 135 -44.17 -0.35 -39.36
C SER A 135 -45.39 -1.17 -39.80
N LEU A 136 -46.49 -1.06 -39.07
CA LEU A 136 -47.76 -1.69 -39.49
C LEU A 136 -48.28 -1.11 -40.81
N ASP A 137 -47.96 0.15 -41.12
CA ASP A 137 -48.30 0.81 -42.37
C ASP A 137 -47.56 0.20 -43.56
N ASP A 138 -46.27 -0.11 -43.42
CA ASP A 138 -45.49 -0.82 -44.45
C ASP A 138 -46.03 -2.24 -44.70
N ILE A 139 -46.44 -2.94 -43.63
CA ILE A 139 -47.07 -4.26 -43.76
C ILE A 139 -48.40 -4.14 -44.51
N TYR A 140 -49.21 -3.13 -44.19
CA TYR A 140 -50.49 -2.88 -44.86
C TYR A 140 -50.29 -2.55 -46.35
N LYS A 141 -49.25 -1.78 -46.69
CA LYS A 141 -48.88 -1.43 -48.07
C LYS A 141 -48.21 -2.58 -48.83
N GLY A 142 -47.86 -3.68 -48.18
CA GLY A 142 -47.20 -4.83 -48.79
C GLY A 142 -45.76 -4.54 -49.25
N THR A 143 -45.10 -3.54 -48.67
CA THR A 143 -43.72 -3.14 -49.04
C THR A 143 -42.64 -3.93 -48.30
N VAL A 144 -43.05 -4.81 -47.38
CA VAL A 144 -42.15 -5.58 -46.51
C VAL A 144 -41.86 -6.94 -47.14
N GLU A 145 -40.59 -7.20 -47.41
CA GLU A 145 -40.13 -8.49 -47.92
C GLU A 145 -40.45 -9.63 -46.92
N SER A 146 -40.90 -10.77 -47.44
CA SER A 146 -41.38 -11.89 -46.62
C SER A 146 -40.30 -12.48 -45.69
N ASP A 147 -39.05 -12.47 -46.13
CA ASP A 147 -37.88 -12.94 -45.37
C ASP A 147 -37.62 -12.09 -44.11
N ARG A 148 -38.09 -10.84 -44.06
CA ARG A 148 -38.01 -9.99 -42.86
C ARG A 148 -38.87 -10.51 -41.70
N ILE A 149 -39.89 -11.32 -41.99
CA ILE A 149 -40.89 -11.82 -41.04
C ILE A 149 -40.83 -13.34 -40.89
N SER A 150 -40.70 -14.07 -42.00
CA SER A 150 -40.80 -15.53 -42.03
C SER A 150 -39.69 -16.21 -41.21
N GLY A 151 -40.06 -17.22 -40.42
CA GLY A 151 -39.14 -17.99 -39.58
C GLY A 151 -38.52 -17.24 -38.39
N LYS A 152 -38.98 -16.01 -38.12
CA LYS A 152 -38.45 -15.13 -37.06
C LYS A 152 -39.46 -14.98 -35.92
N ILE A 153 -38.95 -14.62 -34.74
CA ILE A 153 -39.80 -14.14 -33.64
C ILE A 153 -40.16 -12.69 -33.96
N VAL A 154 -41.45 -12.40 -34.05
CA VAL A 154 -41.97 -11.06 -34.34
C VAL A 154 -42.64 -10.51 -33.10
N LEU A 155 -42.18 -9.35 -32.64
CA LEU A 155 -42.74 -8.63 -31.51
C LEU A 155 -43.60 -7.50 -32.05
N ILE A 156 -44.84 -7.43 -31.58
CA ILE A 156 -45.81 -6.40 -31.98
C ILE A 156 -46.00 -5.48 -30.77
N GLY A 157 -45.69 -4.20 -30.94
CA GLY A 157 -45.81 -3.23 -29.86
C GLY A 157 -45.82 -1.80 -30.39
N MET A 158 -46.16 -0.87 -29.51
CA MET A 158 -46.18 0.56 -29.83
C MET A 158 -44.80 1.17 -29.59
N MET A 159 -44.30 1.91 -30.58
CA MET A 159 -43.03 2.66 -30.49
C MET A 159 -43.28 4.16 -30.68
N THR A 160 -44.30 4.68 -30.00
CA THR A 160 -44.68 6.11 -30.06
C THR A 160 -44.42 6.80 -28.74
N SER A 161 -44.03 8.08 -28.78
CA SER A 161 -43.80 8.89 -27.58
C SER A 161 -45.07 9.23 -26.80
N SER A 162 -46.24 9.12 -27.43
CA SER A 162 -47.55 9.37 -26.82
C SER A 162 -47.95 8.33 -25.76
N VAL A 163 -47.53 7.08 -25.90
CA VAL A 163 -47.91 5.96 -25.01
C VAL A 163 -47.04 5.92 -23.75
N LYS A 164 -45.83 6.52 -23.80
CA LYS A 164 -44.86 6.59 -22.70
C LYS A 164 -44.46 5.23 -22.11
N ASP A 165 -44.49 4.17 -22.91
CA ASP A 165 -43.99 2.85 -22.54
C ASP A 165 -42.46 2.80 -22.69
N TYR A 166 -41.77 3.48 -21.76
CA TYR A 166 -40.32 3.62 -21.74
C TYR A 166 -39.70 2.93 -20.53
N ALA A 167 -38.55 2.31 -20.76
CA ALA A 167 -37.68 1.79 -19.73
C ALA A 167 -36.29 2.45 -19.82
N ASN A 168 -35.77 2.89 -18.68
CA ASN A 168 -34.39 3.33 -18.58
C ASN A 168 -33.51 2.13 -18.20
N SER A 169 -32.53 1.79 -19.02
CA SER A 169 -31.52 0.77 -18.69
C SER A 169 -30.18 1.41 -18.32
N SER A 170 -29.84 2.54 -18.98
CA SER A 170 -28.49 3.12 -18.99
C SER A 170 -27.37 2.17 -19.46
N ALA A 171 -27.70 0.95 -19.88
CA ALA A 171 -26.77 -0.05 -20.40
C ALA A 171 -27.02 -0.37 -21.88
N THR A 172 -27.79 0.48 -22.57
CA THR A 172 -28.00 0.42 -24.03
C THR A 172 -27.22 1.54 -24.71
N ASN A 173 -26.67 1.24 -25.88
CA ASN A 173 -25.92 2.20 -26.69
C ASN A 173 -26.84 2.87 -27.73
N ILE A 174 -27.87 3.53 -27.22
CA ILE A 174 -28.87 4.30 -28.00
C ILE A 174 -28.63 5.78 -27.68
N GLU A 175 -28.98 6.68 -28.61
CA GLU A 175 -28.83 8.13 -28.42
C GLU A 175 -29.44 8.65 -27.10
N ASN A 176 -30.51 8.00 -26.62
CA ASN A 176 -31.04 8.23 -25.28
C ASN A 176 -31.29 6.91 -24.54
N PRO A 177 -30.34 6.44 -23.70
CA PRO A 177 -30.47 5.19 -22.93
C PRO A 177 -31.61 5.20 -21.90
N ALA A 178 -32.23 6.36 -21.66
CA ALA A 178 -33.40 6.49 -20.78
C ALA A 178 -34.74 6.23 -21.50
N LEU A 179 -34.75 6.07 -22.83
CA LEU A 179 -35.96 5.96 -23.65
C LEU A 179 -36.01 4.66 -24.48
N ASN A 180 -35.75 3.50 -23.87
CA ASN A 180 -35.95 2.22 -24.56
C ASN A 180 -37.45 1.90 -24.58
N TYR A 181 -38.03 1.61 -25.73
CA TYR A 181 -39.44 1.23 -25.80
C TYR A 181 -39.67 -0.12 -25.09
N GLY A 182 -40.82 -0.30 -24.43
CA GLY A 182 -41.13 -1.55 -23.71
C GLY A 182 -41.02 -2.80 -24.60
N VAL A 183 -41.46 -2.72 -25.86
CA VAL A 183 -41.30 -3.81 -26.84
C VAL A 183 -39.84 -4.09 -27.21
N GLU A 184 -38.99 -3.06 -27.21
CA GLU A 184 -37.55 -3.19 -27.47
C GLU A 184 -36.83 -3.87 -26.30
N MET A 185 -37.25 -3.58 -25.06
CA MET A 185 -36.77 -4.30 -23.88
C MET A 185 -37.11 -5.80 -23.97
N GLN A 186 -38.34 -6.14 -24.37
CA GLN A 186 -38.73 -7.54 -24.61
C GLN A 186 -37.88 -8.17 -25.73
N ALA A 187 -37.54 -7.41 -26.78
CA ALA A 187 -36.65 -7.87 -27.85
C ALA A 187 -35.24 -8.21 -27.34
N HIS A 188 -34.67 -7.39 -26.46
CA HIS A 188 -33.39 -7.69 -25.80
C HIS A 188 -33.46 -8.97 -24.96
N MET A 189 -34.52 -9.14 -24.17
CA MET A 189 -34.72 -10.33 -23.33
C MET A 189 -34.85 -11.61 -24.15
N VAL A 190 -35.70 -11.60 -25.19
CA VAL A 190 -35.88 -12.73 -26.12
C VAL A 190 -34.56 -13.03 -26.83
N SER A 191 -33.93 -12.00 -27.41
CA SER A 191 -32.70 -12.17 -28.17
C SER A 191 -31.52 -12.65 -27.32
N GLN A 192 -31.44 -12.27 -26.05
CA GLN A 192 -30.42 -12.77 -25.14
C GLN A 192 -30.53 -14.29 -25.00
N ILE A 193 -31.74 -14.80 -24.73
CA ILE A 193 -31.92 -16.23 -24.50
C ILE A 193 -31.79 -17.02 -25.80
N THR A 194 -32.44 -16.58 -26.89
CA THR A 194 -32.36 -17.33 -28.15
C THR A 194 -30.94 -17.39 -28.70
N SER A 195 -30.19 -16.29 -28.68
CA SER A 195 -28.79 -16.30 -29.12
C SER A 195 -27.87 -17.04 -28.16
N ALA A 196 -28.16 -17.10 -26.86
CA ALA A 196 -27.39 -17.92 -25.92
C ALA A 196 -27.57 -19.42 -26.18
N VAL A 197 -28.76 -19.83 -26.64
CA VAL A 197 -29.07 -21.22 -26.96
C VAL A 197 -28.59 -21.62 -28.36
N LEU A 198 -28.82 -20.77 -29.36
CA LEU A 198 -28.56 -21.10 -30.77
C LEU A 198 -27.15 -20.69 -31.24
N ASP A 199 -26.65 -19.54 -30.77
CA ASP A 199 -25.42 -18.93 -31.27
C ASP A 199 -24.27 -18.97 -30.23
N GLY A 200 -24.51 -19.55 -29.05
CA GLY A 200 -23.54 -19.60 -27.96
C GLY A 200 -23.20 -18.23 -27.35
N ARG A 201 -24.08 -17.23 -27.50
CA ARG A 201 -23.88 -15.89 -26.92
C ARG A 201 -23.73 -15.96 -25.39
N PRO A 202 -22.69 -15.36 -24.80
CA PRO A 202 -22.52 -15.37 -23.34
C PRO A 202 -23.68 -14.70 -22.61
N MET A 203 -24.13 -15.34 -21.53
CA MET A 203 -25.01 -14.72 -20.53
C MET A 203 -24.17 -13.97 -19.49
N LEU A 204 -24.76 -12.98 -18.83
CA LEU A 204 -24.12 -12.34 -17.67
C LEU A 204 -24.28 -13.25 -16.46
N ASN A 205 -23.15 -13.68 -15.92
CA ASN A 205 -23.02 -14.51 -14.74
C ASN A 205 -22.22 -13.77 -13.67
N VAL A 206 -22.44 -14.14 -12.42
CA VAL A 206 -21.66 -13.68 -11.26
C VAL A 206 -20.96 -14.88 -10.63
N TRP A 207 -19.89 -14.63 -9.90
CA TRP A 207 -19.28 -15.68 -9.08
C TRP A 207 -20.15 -16.00 -7.86
N SER A 208 -19.93 -17.16 -7.27
CA SER A 208 -20.44 -17.41 -5.93
C SER A 208 -19.73 -16.50 -4.94
N ASP A 209 -20.40 -16.11 -3.87
CA ASP A 209 -19.89 -15.23 -2.81
C ASP A 209 -18.47 -15.63 -2.34
N VAL A 210 -18.19 -16.94 -2.19
CA VAL A 210 -16.87 -17.45 -1.78
C VAL A 210 -15.75 -16.99 -2.73
N TRP A 211 -15.95 -17.14 -4.05
CA TRP A 211 -14.96 -16.76 -5.05
C TRP A 211 -14.81 -15.24 -5.18
N GLU A 212 -15.89 -14.49 -4.95
CA GLU A 212 -15.83 -13.03 -4.85
C GLU A 212 -14.96 -12.58 -3.66
N TYR A 213 -15.11 -13.19 -2.48
CA TYR A 213 -14.27 -12.91 -1.33
C TYR A 213 -12.81 -13.30 -1.56
N VAL A 214 -12.55 -14.48 -2.14
CA VAL A 214 -11.18 -14.90 -2.51
C VAL A 214 -10.52 -13.88 -3.42
N TRP A 215 -11.26 -13.36 -4.41
CA TRP A 215 -10.78 -12.32 -5.31
C TRP A 215 -10.41 -11.02 -4.58
N ILE A 216 -11.30 -10.53 -3.71
CA ILE A 216 -11.06 -9.31 -2.93
C ILE A 216 -9.84 -9.49 -2.01
N VAL A 217 -9.73 -10.65 -1.34
CA VAL A 217 -8.61 -10.97 -0.46
C VAL A 217 -7.30 -11.07 -1.25
N ALA A 218 -7.31 -11.69 -2.43
CA ALA A 218 -6.11 -11.80 -3.27
C ALA A 218 -5.54 -10.43 -3.66
N TRP A 219 -6.40 -9.50 -4.09
CA TRP A 219 -6.00 -8.12 -4.39
C TRP A 219 -5.58 -7.34 -3.15
N GLY A 220 -6.22 -7.59 -2.01
CA GLY A 220 -5.81 -7.06 -0.71
C GLY A 220 -4.41 -7.51 -0.29
N ILE A 221 -4.10 -8.81 -0.42
CA ILE A 221 -2.78 -9.39 -0.12
C ILE A 221 -1.72 -8.82 -1.05
N LEU A 222 -2.03 -8.63 -2.34
CA LEU A 222 -1.13 -7.97 -3.28
C LEU A 222 -0.82 -6.55 -2.81
N GLY A 223 -1.83 -5.78 -2.39
CA GLY A 223 -1.64 -4.45 -1.82
C GLY A 223 -0.70 -4.44 -0.62
N ILE A 224 -0.92 -5.33 0.35
CA ILE A 224 -0.04 -5.48 1.53
C ILE A 224 1.40 -5.82 1.10
N SER A 225 1.55 -6.76 0.17
CA SER A 225 2.86 -7.23 -0.29
C SER A 225 3.65 -6.12 -0.98
N LEU A 226 3.00 -5.33 -1.84
CA LEU A 226 3.60 -4.15 -2.48
C LEU A 226 3.99 -3.10 -1.44
N GLY A 227 3.13 -2.88 -0.44
CA GLY A 227 3.37 -1.94 0.66
C GLY A 227 4.61 -2.26 1.48
N ARG A 228 4.81 -3.56 1.78
CA ARG A 228 5.92 -4.06 2.60
C ARG A 228 7.26 -4.14 1.88
N ILE A 229 7.26 -4.59 0.63
CA ILE A 229 8.50 -4.90 -0.09
C ILE A 229 9.14 -3.62 -0.65
N ILE A 230 8.34 -2.61 -0.99
CA ILE A 230 8.82 -1.43 -1.73
C ILE A 230 8.97 -0.24 -0.79
N HIS A 231 10.20 0.11 -0.44
CA HIS A 231 10.47 1.24 0.47
C HIS A 231 10.35 2.63 -0.19
N SER A 232 10.28 2.72 -1.52
CA SER A 232 10.18 4.01 -2.22
C SER A 232 8.71 4.42 -2.42
N PRO A 233 8.26 5.62 -1.95
CA PRO A 233 6.87 6.06 -2.08
C PRO A 233 6.43 6.20 -3.53
N TRP A 234 7.28 6.74 -4.40
CA TRP A 234 7.00 6.87 -5.82
C TRP A 234 6.85 5.52 -6.53
N LYS A 235 7.70 4.53 -6.17
CA LYS A 235 7.59 3.19 -6.74
C LYS A 235 6.31 2.47 -6.30
N ILE A 236 5.91 2.58 -5.03
CA ILE A 236 4.61 2.05 -4.57
C ILE A 236 3.48 2.69 -5.36
N LEU A 237 3.45 4.02 -5.47
CA LEU A 237 2.37 4.72 -6.17
C LEU A 237 2.22 4.22 -7.61
N LEU A 238 3.32 4.12 -8.34
CA LEU A 238 3.32 3.62 -9.73
C LEU A 238 2.87 2.16 -9.81
N LEU A 239 3.32 1.30 -8.90
CA LEU A 239 2.95 -0.12 -8.90
C LEU A 239 1.48 -0.34 -8.53
N VAL A 240 0.96 0.38 -7.53
CA VAL A 240 -0.46 0.31 -7.14
C VAL A 240 -1.34 0.83 -8.27
N LEU A 241 -0.94 1.91 -8.95
CA LEU A 241 -1.63 2.43 -10.11
C LEU A 241 -1.65 1.40 -11.26
N PHE A 242 -0.49 0.81 -11.58
CA PHE A 242 -0.39 -0.24 -12.59
C PHE A 242 -1.26 -1.46 -12.25
N ALA A 243 -1.16 -1.96 -11.01
CA ALA A 243 -1.98 -3.07 -10.53
C ALA A 243 -3.48 -2.76 -10.61
N SER A 244 -3.88 -1.51 -10.34
CA SER A 244 -5.26 -1.06 -10.48
C SER A 244 -5.74 -1.08 -11.93
N PHE A 245 -4.91 -0.62 -12.87
CA PHE A 245 -5.22 -0.74 -14.30
C PHE A 245 -5.35 -2.20 -14.75
N CYS A 246 -4.46 -3.08 -14.27
CA CYS A 246 -4.56 -4.51 -14.53
C CYS A 246 -5.86 -5.11 -13.97
N LEU A 247 -6.23 -4.78 -12.73
CA LEU A 247 -7.49 -5.20 -12.12
C LEU A 247 -8.69 -4.78 -12.99
N ILE A 248 -8.77 -3.51 -13.37
CA ILE A 248 -9.85 -2.99 -14.21
C ILE A 248 -9.87 -3.71 -15.56
N GLY A 249 -8.70 -3.91 -16.18
CA GLY A 249 -8.56 -4.62 -17.45
C GLY A 249 -9.03 -6.08 -17.37
N ILE A 250 -8.67 -6.81 -16.31
CA ILE A 250 -9.11 -8.18 -16.08
C ILE A 250 -10.62 -8.24 -15.88
N CYS A 251 -11.17 -7.37 -15.04
CA CYS A 251 -12.62 -7.30 -14.80
C CYS A 251 -13.38 -6.96 -16.08
N TYR A 252 -12.87 -6.05 -16.90
CA TYR A 252 -13.46 -5.71 -18.20
C TYR A 252 -13.41 -6.89 -19.18
N GLY A 253 -12.26 -7.58 -19.28
CA GLY A 253 -12.13 -8.77 -20.12
C GLY A 253 -13.10 -9.89 -19.71
N LEU A 254 -13.24 -10.12 -18.40
CA LEU A 254 -14.22 -11.05 -17.84
C LEU A 254 -15.66 -10.64 -18.18
N LEU A 255 -15.99 -9.35 -18.10
CA LEU A 255 -17.32 -8.84 -18.47
C LEU A 255 -17.66 -9.11 -19.93
N VAL A 256 -16.69 -8.95 -20.85
CA VAL A 256 -16.88 -9.22 -22.29
C VAL A 256 -17.23 -10.69 -22.55
N ILE A 257 -16.65 -11.62 -21.78
CA ILE A 257 -16.97 -13.05 -21.88
C ILE A 257 -18.14 -13.49 -20.98
N GLY A 258 -18.85 -12.54 -20.36
CA GLY A 258 -20.08 -12.81 -19.62
C GLY A 258 -19.92 -12.97 -18.11
N TRP A 259 -18.82 -12.55 -17.51
CA TRP A 259 -18.59 -12.59 -16.06
C TRP A 259 -18.56 -11.19 -15.45
N TRP A 260 -19.55 -10.88 -14.62
CA TRP A 260 -19.60 -9.64 -13.84
C TRP A 260 -19.06 -9.91 -12.43
N ILE A 261 -17.85 -9.44 -12.14
CA ILE A 261 -17.12 -9.67 -10.89
C ILE A 261 -16.85 -8.36 -10.13
N PRO A 262 -16.57 -8.40 -8.81
CA PRO A 262 -16.51 -7.18 -8.00
C PRO A 262 -15.21 -6.39 -8.21
N VAL A 263 -15.33 -5.25 -8.92
CA VAL A 263 -14.20 -4.34 -9.20
C VAL A 263 -13.93 -3.40 -8.02
N VAL A 264 -14.97 -2.74 -7.52
CA VAL A 264 -14.85 -1.68 -6.50
C VAL A 264 -14.24 -2.18 -5.19
N PRO A 265 -14.73 -3.27 -4.55
CA PRO A 265 -14.14 -3.71 -3.28
C PRO A 265 -12.72 -4.27 -3.47
N ALA A 266 -12.42 -4.94 -4.59
CA ALA A 266 -11.06 -5.40 -4.90
C ALA A 266 -10.08 -4.22 -5.08
N PHE A 267 -10.53 -3.16 -5.76
CA PHE A 267 -9.76 -1.93 -5.94
C PHE A 267 -9.50 -1.23 -4.60
N LEU A 268 -10.54 -1.08 -3.76
CA LEU A 268 -10.37 -0.50 -2.42
C LEU A 268 -9.42 -1.33 -1.56
N ALA A 269 -9.56 -2.65 -1.56
CA ALA A 269 -8.65 -3.54 -0.83
C ALA A 269 -7.20 -3.37 -1.28
N LEU A 270 -6.95 -3.31 -2.59
CA LEU A 270 -5.62 -3.06 -3.16
C LEU A 270 -5.05 -1.70 -2.73
N VAL A 271 -5.80 -0.62 -2.94
CA VAL A 271 -5.32 0.76 -2.73
C VAL A 271 -5.14 1.08 -1.25
N LEU A 272 -6.11 0.72 -0.40
CA LEU A 272 -6.03 0.98 1.03
C LEU A 272 -4.87 0.19 1.65
N ASN A 273 -4.72 -1.09 1.32
CA ASN A 273 -3.62 -1.88 1.84
C ASN A 273 -2.26 -1.44 1.29
N GLY A 274 -2.18 -1.08 0.00
CA GLY A 274 -0.93 -0.62 -0.61
C GLY A 274 -0.47 0.76 -0.13
N SER A 275 -1.39 1.65 0.23
CA SER A 275 -1.06 3.04 0.58
C SER A 275 -1.08 3.30 2.09
N VAL A 276 -2.15 2.88 2.78
CA VAL A 276 -2.38 3.22 4.19
C VAL A 276 -1.46 2.40 5.09
N LEU A 277 -1.47 1.07 4.95
CA LEU A 277 -0.61 0.20 5.77
C LEU A 277 0.87 0.50 5.55
N ALA A 278 1.29 0.70 4.29
CA ALA A 278 2.67 1.05 3.97
C ALA A 278 3.11 2.36 4.63
N SER A 279 2.23 3.35 4.71
CA SER A 279 2.52 4.63 5.37
C SER A 279 2.61 4.49 6.89
N PHE A 280 1.72 3.69 7.49
CA PHE A 280 1.74 3.40 8.92
C PHE A 280 2.99 2.62 9.35
N GLU A 281 3.37 1.57 8.61
CA GLU A 281 4.58 0.79 8.91
C GLU A 281 5.83 1.68 8.85
N ARG A 282 5.95 2.55 7.84
CA ARG A 282 7.06 3.50 7.74
C ARG A 282 7.09 4.52 8.88
N TYR A 283 5.92 5.01 9.29
CA TYR A 283 5.82 5.93 10.42
C TYR A 283 6.27 5.26 11.72
N ASP A 284 5.86 4.01 11.95
CA ASP A 284 6.26 3.23 13.12
C ASP A 284 7.76 2.92 13.12
N GLU A 285 8.32 2.52 11.97
CA GLU A 285 9.78 2.34 11.82
C GLU A 285 10.56 3.62 12.14
N ALA A 286 10.12 4.76 11.60
CA ALA A 286 10.75 6.06 11.86
C ALA A 286 10.64 6.47 13.34
N LEU A 287 9.49 6.20 13.97
CA LEU A 287 9.29 6.49 15.39
C LEU A 287 10.19 5.61 16.28
N ARG A 288 10.28 4.31 15.98
CA ARG A 288 11.16 3.38 16.71
C ARG A 288 12.62 3.77 16.58
N SER A 289 13.05 4.22 15.40
CA SER A 289 14.40 4.78 15.23
C SER A 289 14.62 5.96 16.17
N ARG A 290 13.71 6.95 16.17
CA ARG A 290 13.83 8.12 17.05
C ARG A 290 13.86 7.77 18.55
N ILE A 291 13.12 6.74 18.96
CA ILE A 291 13.16 6.26 20.36
C ILE A 291 14.53 5.67 20.68
N LYS A 292 15.10 4.85 19.79
CA LYS A 292 16.45 4.31 19.96
C LYS A 292 17.50 5.41 20.02
N ASP A 293 17.41 6.40 19.13
CA ASP A 293 18.33 7.54 19.11
C ASP A 293 18.29 8.30 20.44
N ARG A 294 17.10 8.50 21.02
CA ARG A 294 16.94 9.13 22.34
C ARG A 294 17.50 8.28 23.48
N GLN A 295 17.39 6.96 23.42
CA GLN A 295 17.99 6.07 24.41
C GLN A 295 19.51 6.20 24.41
N LEU A 296 20.14 6.21 23.23
CA LEU A 296 21.59 6.36 23.11
C LEU A 296 22.09 7.71 23.67
N VAL A 297 21.33 8.78 23.46
CA VAL A 297 21.61 10.09 24.08
C VAL A 297 21.53 10.02 25.61
N ILE A 298 20.51 9.38 26.16
CA ILE A 298 20.35 9.21 27.61
C ILE A 298 21.52 8.40 28.19
N ASP A 299 21.88 7.29 27.55
CA ASP A 299 23.01 6.45 27.95
C ASP A 299 24.29 7.29 27.96
N HIS A 300 24.53 8.10 26.92
CA HIS A 300 25.70 8.98 26.84
C HIS A 300 25.76 10.06 27.95
N ILE A 301 24.62 10.64 28.33
CA ILE A 301 24.54 11.59 29.44
C ILE A 301 24.90 10.89 30.75
N PHE A 302 24.33 9.72 31.00
CA PHE A 302 24.60 8.92 32.19
C PHE A 302 26.08 8.61 32.33
N ASP A 303 26.67 8.20 31.23
CA ASP A 303 28.07 7.92 31.00
C ASP A 303 29.00 9.13 31.26
N THR A 304 28.62 10.32 30.80
CA THR A 304 29.36 11.57 31.05
C THR A 304 29.34 11.95 32.53
N ILE A 305 28.19 11.78 33.20
CA ILE A 305 28.05 12.01 34.64
C ILE A 305 28.96 11.07 35.45
N HIS A 306 29.03 9.80 35.06
CA HIS A 306 29.86 8.80 35.74
C HIS A 306 31.36 9.03 35.57
N SER A 307 31.79 9.43 34.37
CA SER A 307 33.21 9.53 34.04
C SER A 307 33.88 10.84 34.47
N GLN A 308 33.12 11.92 34.66
CA GLN A 308 33.66 13.22 35.05
C GLN A 308 33.23 13.63 36.48
N PRO A 309 32.03 14.22 36.72
CA PRO A 309 31.69 14.72 38.06
C PRO A 309 31.77 13.68 39.17
N LEU A 310 31.24 12.47 38.94
CA LEU A 310 31.19 11.44 39.99
C LEU A 310 32.58 10.89 40.33
N GLN A 311 33.47 10.78 39.35
CA GLN A 311 34.85 10.39 39.61
C GLN A 311 35.59 11.47 40.39
N THR A 312 35.51 12.73 39.96
CA THR A 312 36.11 13.87 40.69
C THR A 312 35.64 13.89 42.14
N LEU A 313 34.32 13.80 42.36
CA LEU A 313 33.73 13.72 43.70
C LEU A 313 34.26 12.52 44.51
N SER A 314 34.31 11.33 43.92
CA SER A 314 34.78 10.12 44.61
C SER A 314 36.25 10.20 45.03
N ILE A 315 37.10 10.80 44.18
CA ILE A 315 38.52 11.00 44.45
C ILE A 315 38.69 12.02 45.57
N THR A 316 38.02 13.17 45.49
CA THR A 316 38.05 14.21 46.54
C THR A 316 37.58 13.64 47.88
N LEU A 317 36.46 12.90 47.91
CA LEU A 317 35.96 12.25 49.13
C LEU A 317 36.98 11.27 49.72
N ARG A 318 37.61 10.42 48.89
CA ARG A 318 38.63 9.48 49.34
C ARG A 318 39.84 10.20 49.93
N LYS A 319 40.31 11.28 49.31
CA LYS A 319 41.46 12.05 49.80
C LYS A 319 41.19 12.76 51.14
N ILE A 320 39.94 13.19 51.37
CA ILE A 320 39.52 13.79 52.65
C ILE A 320 39.43 12.72 53.75
N GLN A 321 38.98 11.51 53.41
CA GLN A 321 38.85 10.39 54.36
C GLN A 321 40.20 9.74 54.69
N SER A 322 41.15 9.73 53.76
CA SER A 322 42.54 9.36 54.08
C SER A 322 43.19 10.45 54.93
N LYS A 323 43.86 10.08 56.02
CA LYS A 323 44.55 10.98 56.97
C LYS A 323 45.69 11.85 56.38
N GLU A 324 45.80 11.96 55.05
CA GLU A 324 46.78 12.81 54.35
C GLU A 324 46.41 14.30 54.39
N GLY A 325 45.13 14.65 54.56
CA GLY A 325 44.68 16.03 54.69
C GLY A 325 44.82 16.86 53.40
N LEU A 326 43.71 17.41 52.88
CA LEU A 326 43.77 18.38 51.79
C LEU A 326 44.07 19.78 52.33
N ALA A 327 45.03 20.47 51.71
CA ALA A 327 45.17 21.90 51.93
C ALA A 327 43.89 22.64 51.48
N PRO A 328 43.39 23.65 52.22
CA PRO A 328 42.13 24.35 51.90
C PRO A 328 42.04 24.90 50.46
N GLN A 329 43.18 25.32 49.89
CA GLN A 329 43.26 25.82 48.52
C GLN A 329 43.09 24.70 47.46
N GLN A 330 43.60 23.50 47.72
CA GLN A 330 43.43 22.36 46.82
C GLN A 330 41.98 21.86 46.83
N PHE A 331 41.34 21.85 48.00
CA PHE A 331 39.92 21.49 48.13
C PHE A 331 39.03 22.47 47.37
N LEU A 332 39.31 23.77 47.48
CA LEU A 332 38.58 24.80 46.73
C LEU A 332 38.72 24.60 45.21
N SER A 333 39.92 24.27 44.73
CA SER A 333 40.16 24.00 43.31
C SER A 333 39.42 22.76 42.80
N GLU A 334 39.42 21.65 43.55
CA GLU A 334 38.69 20.43 43.15
C GLU A 334 37.16 20.65 43.17
N MET A 335 36.64 21.43 44.12
CA MET A 335 35.22 21.81 44.16
C MET A 335 34.82 22.77 43.03
N GLN A 336 35.70 23.70 42.65
CA GLN A 336 35.49 24.56 41.48
C GLN A 336 35.49 23.75 40.18
N GLN A 337 36.40 22.78 40.07
CA GLN A 337 36.44 21.85 38.94
C GLN A 337 35.16 21.01 38.86
N LEU A 338 34.72 20.41 39.97
CA LEU A 338 33.47 19.63 40.02
C LEU A 338 32.25 20.47 39.61
N ASN A 339 32.18 21.72 40.06
CA ASN A 339 31.10 22.63 39.67
C ASN A 339 31.13 22.95 38.17
N GLN A 340 32.32 23.09 37.57
CA GLN A 340 32.45 23.28 36.13
C GLN A 340 32.05 22.02 35.35
N GLU A 341 32.40 20.81 35.83
CA GLU A 341 32.03 19.52 35.24
C GLU A 341 30.50 19.29 35.30
N LEU A 342 29.85 19.63 36.42
CA LEU A 342 28.39 19.55 36.51
C LEU A 342 27.70 20.55 35.57
N ARG A 343 28.28 21.75 35.44
CA ARG A 343 27.76 22.76 34.50
C ARG A 343 27.93 22.33 33.05
N SER A 344 29.00 21.63 32.69
CA SER A 344 29.17 21.07 31.34
C SER A 344 28.18 19.95 31.04
N VAL A 345 27.87 19.08 32.01
CA VAL A 345 26.79 18.09 31.87
C VAL A 345 25.45 18.77 31.66
N TYR A 346 25.12 19.79 32.46
CA TYR A 346 23.87 20.54 32.30
C TYR A 346 23.76 21.18 30.91
N GLU A 347 24.83 21.82 30.41
CA GLU A 347 24.84 22.39 29.06
C GLU A 347 24.77 21.31 27.98
N LEU A 348 25.37 20.13 28.17
CA LEU A 348 25.23 18.98 27.26
C LEU A 348 23.78 18.51 27.15
N VAL A 349 23.11 18.26 28.29
CA VAL A 349 21.71 17.84 28.33
C VAL A 349 20.79 18.89 27.70
N LYS A 350 21.00 20.16 28.05
CA LYS A 350 20.24 21.28 27.50
C LYS A 350 20.43 21.38 25.99
N LYS A 351 21.67 21.23 25.50
CA LYS A 351 21.98 21.23 24.07
C LYS A 351 21.32 20.04 23.38
N GLU A 352 21.47 18.82 23.86
CA GLU A 352 20.88 17.62 23.22
C GLU A 352 19.35 17.64 23.23
N ALA A 353 18.71 18.28 24.22
CA ALA A 353 17.26 18.52 24.23
C ALA A 353 16.80 19.59 23.21
N LEU A 354 17.69 20.50 22.80
CA LEU A 354 17.41 21.63 21.90
C LEU A 354 17.96 21.46 20.47
N THR A 355 18.81 20.46 20.22
CA THR A 355 19.52 20.32 18.93
C THR A 355 18.64 19.64 17.87
N GLU A 356 18.56 20.22 16.67
CA GLU A 356 18.04 19.54 15.48
C GLU A 356 18.94 18.35 15.09
N VAL A 357 18.33 17.23 14.69
CA VAL A 357 18.98 15.92 14.45
C VAL A 357 20.22 15.99 13.55
N SER A 358 20.33 16.99 12.67
CA SER A 358 21.38 17.19 11.67
C SER A 358 22.61 17.99 12.11
N SER A 359 22.72 18.45 13.36
CA SER A 359 23.87 19.25 13.79
C SER A 359 24.68 18.64 14.94
N LEU A 360 25.97 18.95 14.98
CA LEU A 360 26.90 18.61 16.06
C LEU A 360 27.54 19.90 16.56
N HIS A 361 27.44 20.20 17.84
CA HIS A 361 28.10 21.37 18.42
C HIS A 361 29.51 21.00 18.86
N LEU A 362 30.49 21.82 18.48
CA LEU A 362 31.89 21.72 18.91
C LEU A 362 32.19 22.87 19.88
N GLY A 363 32.53 22.52 21.13
CA GLY A 363 32.80 23.51 22.17
C GLY A 363 31.62 24.41 22.59
N LYS A 364 31.92 25.70 22.85
CA LYS A 364 30.96 26.67 23.41
C LYS A 364 30.11 27.39 22.35
N GLU A 365 30.60 27.57 21.11
CA GLU A 365 29.95 28.47 20.13
C GLU A 365 29.87 27.97 18.67
N GLN A 366 30.44 26.81 18.30
CA GLN A 366 30.46 26.37 16.89
C GLN A 366 29.51 25.19 16.62
N GLN A 367 28.76 25.26 15.52
CA GLN A 367 27.80 24.24 15.09
C GLN A 367 28.23 23.67 13.73
N LEU A 368 28.49 22.37 13.70
CA LEU A 368 28.85 21.60 12.51
C LEU A 368 27.59 20.96 11.90
N ASN A 369 27.48 20.99 10.57
CA ASN A 369 26.39 20.36 9.86
C ASN A 369 26.76 18.92 9.48
N LEU A 370 26.11 17.93 10.11
CA LEU A 370 26.38 16.51 9.87
C LEU A 370 25.95 16.01 8.48
N GLN A 371 25.25 16.85 7.70
CA GLN A 371 24.92 16.57 6.31
C GLN A 371 26.10 16.78 5.35
N GLN A 372 27.15 17.49 5.76
CA GLN A 372 28.38 17.61 4.98
C GLN A 372 29.09 16.24 4.83
N PRO A 373 29.92 16.06 3.80
CA PRO A 373 30.81 14.92 3.68
C PRO A 373 31.64 14.72 4.95
N LEU A 374 31.78 13.47 5.42
CA LEU A 374 32.42 13.13 6.69
C LEU A 374 33.85 13.68 6.78
N HIS A 375 34.61 13.60 5.69
CA HIS A 375 36.00 14.08 5.66
C HIS A 375 36.11 15.60 5.86
N GLU A 376 35.13 16.39 5.40
CA GLU A 376 35.08 17.85 5.63
C GLU A 376 34.83 18.14 7.11
N ILE A 377 33.85 17.46 7.71
CA ILE A 377 33.50 17.64 9.13
C ILE A 377 34.68 17.24 10.03
N LEU A 378 35.35 16.12 9.74
CA LEU A 378 36.52 15.68 10.51
C LEU A 378 37.70 16.66 10.39
N HIS A 379 37.87 17.28 9.23
CA HIS A 379 38.88 18.32 9.03
C HIS A 379 38.53 19.60 9.82
N GLU A 380 37.27 20.01 9.85
CA GLU A 380 36.80 21.14 10.68
C GLU A 380 37.06 20.87 12.18
N ILE A 381 36.76 19.66 12.66
CA ILE A 381 37.03 19.25 14.05
C ILE A 381 38.51 19.32 14.38
N TYR A 382 39.36 18.81 13.48
CA TYR A 382 40.80 18.84 13.68
C TYR A 382 41.32 20.28 13.84
N ASN A 383 40.91 21.20 12.97
CA ASN A 383 41.34 22.59 13.04
C ASN A 383 40.90 23.23 14.36
N GLU A 384 39.64 23.05 14.77
CA GLU A 384 39.15 23.64 16.02
C GLU A 384 39.87 23.08 17.25
N VAL A 385 40.07 21.77 17.34
CA VAL A 385 40.67 21.16 18.55
C VAL A 385 42.15 21.51 18.65
N VAL A 386 42.88 21.54 17.54
CA VAL A 386 44.32 21.85 17.53
C VAL A 386 44.60 23.33 17.81
N ASP A 387 43.68 24.22 17.45
CA ASP A 387 43.80 25.66 17.74
C ASP A 387 43.46 26.01 19.21
N ARG A 388 42.91 25.07 19.99
CA ARG A 388 42.70 25.27 21.44
C ARG A 388 44.02 25.34 22.20
N ASP A 389 44.02 26.10 23.29
CA ASP A 389 45.19 26.34 24.14
C ASP A 389 45.55 25.13 25.03
N TYR A 390 45.92 24.01 24.41
CA TYR A 390 46.39 22.82 25.10
C TYR A 390 47.92 22.82 25.28
N PRO A 391 48.45 22.45 26.46
CA PRO A 391 49.88 22.48 26.75
C PRO A 391 50.73 21.66 25.78
N CYS A 392 50.25 20.48 25.37
CA CYS A 392 51.04 19.56 24.55
C CYS A 392 51.02 19.93 23.05
N PHE A 393 50.06 20.73 22.58
CA PHE A 393 50.05 21.18 21.19
C PHE A 393 51.11 22.26 20.91
N LYS A 394 51.51 23.03 21.92
CA LYS A 394 52.57 24.06 21.81
C LYS A 394 53.94 23.48 21.46
N THR A 395 54.18 22.20 21.76
CA THR A 395 55.47 21.54 21.50
C THR A 395 55.52 20.84 20.13
N VAL A 396 54.39 20.74 19.42
CA VAL A 396 54.28 20.06 18.13
C VAL A 396 54.96 20.90 17.04
N LYS A 397 55.96 20.32 16.37
CA LYS A 397 56.70 20.96 15.26
C LYS A 397 56.28 20.44 13.89
N ILE A 398 55.82 19.18 13.84
CA ILE A 398 55.44 18.51 12.60
C ILE A 398 53.98 18.04 12.73
N LYS A 399 53.12 18.49 11.80
CA LYS A 399 51.73 18.05 11.67
C LYS A 399 51.58 17.32 10.34
N VAL A 400 51.32 16.00 10.37
CA VAL A 400 51.04 15.20 9.18
C VAL A 400 49.54 14.96 9.14
N VAL A 401 48.84 15.58 8.20
CA VAL A 401 47.38 15.61 8.19
C VAL A 401 46.88 15.16 6.83
N LYS A 402 45.97 14.17 6.81
CA LYS A 402 45.39 13.63 5.59
C LYS A 402 43.90 13.37 5.79
N PHE A 403 43.05 14.07 5.04
CA PHE A 403 41.60 13.87 5.01
C PHE A 403 41.17 13.59 3.57
N GLU A 404 40.69 12.38 3.30
CA GLU A 404 40.20 11.97 1.98
C GLU A 404 38.73 11.54 2.07
N GLN A 405 38.03 11.60 0.94
CA GLN A 405 36.66 11.15 0.85
C GLN A 405 36.53 9.67 1.22
N MET A 406 35.55 9.36 2.06
CA MET A 406 35.27 7.99 2.53
C MET A 406 33.89 7.55 2.02
N ASP A 407 33.67 6.25 1.89
CA ASP A 407 32.35 5.72 1.58
C ASP A 407 31.41 5.83 2.79
N GLU A 408 30.39 6.66 2.64
CA GLU A 408 29.40 7.01 3.67
C GLU A 408 28.04 6.35 3.46
N ARG A 409 27.85 5.50 2.44
CA ARG A 409 26.52 4.98 2.02
C ARG A 409 25.76 4.22 3.12
N LYS A 410 26.47 3.73 4.14
CA LYS A 410 25.90 3.01 5.30
C LYS A 410 26.02 3.78 6.61
N LEU A 411 26.54 5.01 6.59
CA LEU A 411 26.66 5.82 7.78
C LEU A 411 25.36 6.60 8.00
N THR A 412 24.79 6.45 9.20
CA THR A 412 23.71 7.33 9.67
C THR A 412 24.32 8.66 10.12
N LEU A 413 23.50 9.70 10.30
CA LEU A 413 23.95 10.96 10.91
C LEU A 413 24.54 10.72 12.31
N GLU A 414 24.06 9.73 13.03
CA GLU A 414 24.61 9.32 14.32
C GLU A 414 25.99 8.68 14.19
N HIS A 415 26.20 7.77 13.22
CA HIS A 415 27.53 7.22 12.96
C HIS A 415 28.54 8.33 12.63
N LYS A 416 28.14 9.32 11.82
CA LYS A 416 28.97 10.51 11.57
C LYS A 416 29.26 11.27 12.86
N ARG A 417 28.25 11.54 13.68
CA ARG A 417 28.40 12.23 14.98
C ARG A 417 29.38 11.49 15.92
N SER A 418 29.26 10.18 16.03
CA SER A 418 30.11 9.37 16.91
C SER A 418 31.55 9.29 16.40
N LEU A 419 31.77 9.21 15.08
CA LEU A 419 33.10 9.29 14.47
C LEU A 419 33.76 10.66 14.69
N CYS A 420 32.96 11.73 14.62
CA CYS A 420 33.40 13.08 14.94
C CYS A 420 33.84 13.22 16.40
N ARG A 421 33.02 12.75 17.34
CA ARG A 421 33.35 12.72 18.78
C ARG A 421 34.58 11.87 19.07
N PHE A 422 34.74 10.75 18.37
CA PHE A 422 35.94 9.91 18.48
C PHE A 422 37.22 10.69 18.12
N LEU A 423 37.22 11.40 16.98
CA LEU A 423 38.37 12.21 16.57
C LEU A 423 38.64 13.34 17.56
N GLU A 424 37.60 14.05 18.01
CA GLU A 424 37.71 15.11 19.02
C GLU A 424 38.36 14.59 20.31
N GLU A 425 37.87 13.47 20.84
CA GLU A 425 38.40 12.86 22.07
C GLU A 425 39.84 12.36 21.89
N ALA A 426 40.17 11.75 20.74
CA ALA A 426 41.52 11.32 20.44
C ALA A 426 42.51 12.50 20.43
N LEU A 427 42.13 13.62 19.81
CA LEU A 427 42.93 14.85 19.79
C LEU A 427 43.04 15.50 21.17
N HIS A 428 41.95 15.58 21.94
CA HIS A 428 41.98 16.06 23.32
C HIS A 428 42.95 15.26 24.19
N ASN A 429 42.99 13.94 24.02
CA ASN A 429 43.92 13.09 24.75
C ASN A 429 45.39 13.42 24.43
N VAL A 430 45.71 13.69 23.16
CA VAL A 430 47.04 14.16 22.78
C VAL A 430 47.34 15.52 23.41
N GLY A 431 46.44 16.50 23.26
CA GLY A 431 46.64 17.86 23.76
C GLY A 431 46.82 17.94 25.29
N LYS A 432 46.13 17.08 26.05
CA LYS A 432 46.20 17.06 27.52
C LYS A 432 47.33 16.21 28.08
N TYR A 433 47.59 15.04 27.48
CA TYR A 433 48.38 13.99 28.14
C TYR A 433 49.68 13.61 27.43
N ALA A 434 49.86 13.94 26.14
CA ALA A 434 51.04 13.53 25.39
C ALA A 434 52.19 14.55 25.53
N GLN A 435 52.79 14.60 26.72
CA GLN A 435 53.88 15.54 27.03
C GLN A 435 55.09 15.35 26.09
N GLY A 436 55.68 16.45 25.62
CA GLY A 436 56.84 16.41 24.74
C GLY A 436 56.55 15.93 23.31
N THR A 437 55.28 15.89 22.89
CA THR A 437 54.90 15.59 21.50
C THR A 437 55.53 16.62 20.57
N THR A 438 56.31 16.15 19.60
CA THR A 438 56.95 16.95 18.54
C THR A 438 56.36 16.67 17.15
N LYS A 439 55.71 15.50 16.98
CA LYS A 439 55.02 15.08 15.77
C LYS A 439 53.59 14.64 16.12
N LEU A 440 52.61 15.23 15.45
CA LEU A 440 51.20 14.81 15.46
C LEU A 440 50.81 14.35 14.05
N GLU A 441 50.22 13.17 13.94
CA GLU A 441 49.74 12.62 12.68
C GLU A 441 48.26 12.27 12.79
N VAL A 442 47.45 12.76 11.84
CA VAL A 442 46.00 12.59 11.79
C VAL A 442 45.62 12.16 10.38
N ILE A 443 45.14 10.93 10.24
CA ILE A 443 44.83 10.30 8.96
C ILE A 443 43.38 9.83 8.99
N CYS A 444 42.56 10.39 8.09
CA CYS A 444 41.17 10.02 7.85
C CYS A 444 41.01 9.69 6.37
N ILE A 445 41.12 8.41 6.01
CA ILE A 445 41.17 7.96 4.60
C ILE A 445 40.42 6.65 4.39
N GLN A 446 40.20 6.30 3.13
CA GLN A 446 39.76 4.97 2.72
C GLN A 446 40.86 4.27 1.92
N GLU A 447 41.38 3.17 2.44
CA GLU A 447 42.39 2.34 1.76
C GLU A 447 41.85 0.91 1.61
N SER A 448 41.95 0.36 0.39
CA SER A 448 41.53 -1.02 0.09
C SER A 448 40.10 -1.38 0.55
N GLY A 449 39.18 -0.42 0.54
CA GLY A 449 37.78 -0.62 0.96
C GLY A 449 37.56 -0.59 2.48
N VAL A 450 38.56 -0.15 3.25
CA VAL A 450 38.48 0.06 4.71
C VAL A 450 38.65 1.54 5.01
N ASN A 451 37.65 2.12 5.68
CA ASN A 451 37.74 3.48 6.19
C ASN A 451 38.55 3.46 7.50
N THR A 452 39.45 4.42 7.67
CA THR A 452 40.35 4.53 8.82
C THR A 452 40.35 5.96 9.33
N ILE A 453 40.15 6.14 10.64
CA ILE A 453 40.48 7.37 11.37
C ILE A 453 41.58 7.01 12.37
N ARG A 454 42.75 7.63 12.22
CA ARG A 454 43.95 7.36 13.01
C ARG A 454 44.56 8.66 13.52
N VAL A 455 44.86 8.69 14.81
CA VAL A 455 45.61 9.76 15.47
C VAL A 455 46.87 9.15 16.10
N VAL A 456 48.02 9.73 15.80
CA VAL A 456 49.34 9.26 16.28
C VAL A 456 50.11 10.43 16.88
N ASP A 457 50.62 10.23 18.08
CA ASP A 457 51.57 11.14 18.73
C ASP A 457 52.93 10.46 18.94
N ASN A 458 53.94 11.26 19.27
CA ASN A 458 55.27 10.80 19.66
C ASN A 458 55.72 11.33 21.03
N GLY A 459 54.77 11.73 21.88
CA GLY A 459 55.04 12.22 23.22
C GLY A 459 55.38 11.10 24.20
N SER A 460 55.73 11.46 25.43
CA SER A 460 55.75 10.49 26.53
C SER A 460 54.31 10.09 26.86
N GLY A 461 53.84 9.03 26.21
CA GLY A 461 52.67 8.29 26.67
C GLY A 461 52.90 7.89 28.12
N ILE A 462 51.94 8.19 28.98
CA ILE A 462 51.95 7.88 30.41
C ILE A 462 52.55 6.47 30.64
N ASN A 463 53.52 6.37 31.56
CA ASN A 463 54.01 5.12 32.17
C ASN A 463 52.88 4.41 32.98
N ALA A 464 51.76 4.07 32.35
CA ALA A 464 50.62 3.40 32.97
C ALA A 464 49.94 2.40 32.01
N ILE A 465 50.73 1.66 31.24
CA ILE A 465 50.25 0.40 30.63
C ILE A 465 50.08 -0.68 31.74
N ALA A 466 50.56 -0.43 32.96
CA ALA A 466 50.51 -1.38 34.08
C ALA A 466 49.20 -1.40 34.91
N ASN A 467 48.20 -0.55 34.63
CA ASN A 467 46.91 -0.57 35.34
C ASN A 467 45.71 -0.75 34.39
N ILE A 468 45.81 -1.71 33.46
CA ILE A 468 44.69 -2.13 32.59
C ILE A 468 43.79 -3.10 33.37
N SER A 469 43.15 -2.61 34.43
CA SER A 469 41.99 -3.27 35.04
C SER A 469 40.75 -2.37 35.08
N TYR A 470 40.87 -1.12 34.63
CA TYR A 470 39.74 -0.24 34.35
C TYR A 470 39.93 0.39 32.96
N ALA A 471 39.27 -0.17 31.95
CA ALA A 471 39.16 0.47 30.64
C ALA A 471 38.45 1.82 30.83
N GLY A 472 39.17 2.91 30.56
CA GLY A 472 38.61 4.25 30.63
C GLY A 472 37.35 4.36 29.75
N PHE A 473 36.37 5.12 30.22
CA PHE A 473 35.03 5.17 29.64
C PHE A 473 35.03 5.62 28.15
N GLY A 474 35.91 6.53 27.73
CA GLY A 474 36.11 6.89 26.30
C GLY A 474 36.67 5.76 25.42
N THR A 475 37.41 4.82 26.01
CA THR A 475 37.87 3.61 25.30
C THR A 475 36.71 2.63 25.08
N GLN A 476 35.76 2.54 26.01
CA GLN A 476 34.56 1.71 25.85
C GLN A 476 33.63 2.28 24.76
N GLN A 477 33.46 3.59 24.67
CA GLN A 477 32.70 4.22 23.59
C GLN A 477 33.30 3.95 22.21
N ALA A 478 34.62 4.07 22.07
CA ALA A 478 35.30 3.79 20.80
C ALA A 478 35.16 2.31 20.38
N GLN A 479 35.21 1.38 21.34
CA GLN A 479 34.96 -0.05 21.10
C GLN A 479 33.51 -0.33 20.68
N ASN A 480 32.53 0.31 21.32
CA ASN A 480 31.12 0.18 20.96
C ASN A 480 30.83 0.75 19.56
N LEU A 481 31.41 1.92 19.24
CA LEU A 481 31.33 2.53 17.92
C LEU A 481 31.92 1.60 16.84
N ALA A 482 33.11 1.05 17.08
CA ALA A 482 33.72 0.09 16.17
C ALA A 482 32.81 -1.12 15.94
N LYS A 483 32.21 -1.67 17.01
CA LYS A 483 31.28 -2.80 16.91
C LYS A 483 30.02 -2.46 16.10
N GLN A 484 29.43 -1.28 16.30
CA GLN A 484 28.28 -0.80 15.52
C GLN A 484 28.60 -0.65 14.03
N LEU A 485 29.80 -0.18 13.71
CA LEU A 485 30.29 -0.03 12.34
C LEU A 485 30.76 -1.35 11.71
N GLY A 486 30.77 -2.46 12.46
CA GLY A 486 31.32 -3.75 12.00
C GLY A 486 32.84 -3.71 11.81
N GLY A 487 33.52 -2.87 12.59
CA GLY A 487 34.94 -2.54 12.51
C GLY A 487 35.74 -2.89 13.77
N GLN A 488 36.93 -2.31 13.89
CA GLN A 488 37.85 -2.53 15.00
C GLN A 488 38.40 -1.20 15.54
N PHE A 489 38.53 -1.12 16.86
CA PHE A 489 39.21 -0.04 17.56
C PHE A 489 40.48 -0.57 18.21
N GLU A 490 41.60 0.13 17.99
CA GLU A 490 42.91 -0.25 18.51
C GLU A 490 43.63 0.95 19.13
N ARG A 491 44.30 0.71 20.25
CA ARG A 491 45.19 1.67 20.90
C ARG A 491 46.46 0.97 21.34
N PHE A 492 47.61 1.40 20.81
CA PHE A 492 48.89 0.73 21.05
C PHE A 492 50.07 1.72 21.05
N PRO A 493 51.21 1.38 21.68
CA PRO A 493 52.37 2.27 21.74
C PRO A 493 53.01 2.51 20.38
N ASN A 494 53.45 3.75 20.14
CA ASN A 494 54.22 4.17 18.97
C ASN A 494 55.72 4.12 19.29
N SER A 495 56.55 3.59 18.40
CA SER A 495 58.00 3.44 18.61
C SER A 495 58.78 4.60 17.99
N PRO A 496 59.76 5.22 18.67
CA PRO A 496 60.32 4.87 19.99
C PRO A 496 59.54 5.41 21.21
N LYS A 497 58.61 6.36 21.02
CA LYS A 497 57.69 6.89 22.05
C LYS A 497 56.39 7.37 21.39
N GLY A 498 55.27 7.33 22.13
CA GLY A 498 53.96 7.86 21.74
C GLY A 498 52.84 6.82 21.75
N ILE A 499 51.65 7.19 21.27
CA ILE A 499 50.47 6.32 21.15
C ILE A 499 49.88 6.41 19.75
N VAL A 500 49.42 5.27 19.22
CA VAL A 500 48.51 5.18 18.08
C VAL A 500 47.11 4.90 18.60
N CYS A 501 46.14 5.70 18.18
CA CYS A 501 44.72 5.49 18.44
C CYS A 501 43.99 5.43 17.09
N GLN A 502 43.36 4.30 16.77
CA GLN A 502 42.71 4.13 15.46
C GLN A 502 41.38 3.40 15.54
N ILE A 503 40.46 3.79 14.66
CA ILE A 503 39.22 3.06 14.37
C ILE A 503 39.16 2.76 12.87
N THR A 504 38.82 1.52 12.54
CA THR A 504 38.71 1.03 11.16
C THR A 504 37.38 0.34 10.93
N TRP A 505 36.74 0.54 9.77
CA TRP A 505 35.49 -0.15 9.41
C TRP A 505 35.35 -0.30 7.90
N SER A 506 34.59 -1.31 7.45
CA SER A 506 34.33 -1.51 6.01
C SER A 506 32.87 -1.20 5.63
N PRO A 507 32.62 -0.44 4.55
CA PRO A 507 31.28 -0.26 4.00
C PRO A 507 30.71 -1.54 3.39
N ALA A 508 31.56 -2.48 2.96
CA ALA A 508 31.15 -3.78 2.43
C ALA A 508 31.19 -4.83 3.55
N LYS A 509 30.23 -5.76 3.58
CA LYS A 509 30.43 -6.99 4.37
C LYS A 509 31.62 -7.69 3.72
N LEU A 510 32.77 -7.72 4.37
CA LEU A 510 33.76 -8.75 4.11
C LEU A 510 33.06 -10.07 4.41
N TRP A 511 32.65 -10.77 3.37
CA TRP A 511 32.21 -12.15 3.43
C TRP A 511 33.44 -12.98 3.77
N SER A 512 33.83 -12.99 5.05
CA SER A 512 34.84 -13.91 5.53
C SER A 512 34.20 -15.29 5.63
N TRP A 513 34.46 -16.11 4.61
CA TRP A 513 34.34 -17.55 4.71
C TRP A 513 35.23 -18.00 5.88
N ARG A 514 34.62 -18.58 6.92
CA ARG A 514 35.32 -19.47 7.84
C ARG A 514 34.97 -20.89 7.41
N PHE A 515 35.98 -21.62 6.93
CA PHE A 515 35.98 -23.07 6.86
C PHE A 515 35.90 -23.68 8.26
#